data_AF-A0A286NV49-F1
#
_entry.id   AF-A0A286NV49-F1
#
_cell.length_a   1.000
_cell.length_b   1.000
_cell.length_c   1.000
_cell.angle_alpha   90.00
_cell.angle_beta   90.00
_cell.angle_gamma   90.00
#
_symmetry.space_group_name_H-M   'P 1'
#
loop_
_entity.id
_entity.type
_entity.pdbx_description
1 polymer ?
#
loop_
_entity_poly.entity_id
_entity_poly.type
_entity_poly.pdbx_seq_one_letter_code
_entity_poly.pdbx_strand_id
1 'polypeptide(L)'
;MIRPLLAKELRDQRPFRWLALFFLGCDVLATLWTEPLGFSPYAATFMSRFKADGDLSLMTFLLAFALGNGLLVREQDDRTLEFLDALPTSRWTLFWVKLLVALGTVLVYPLGMTGWTLFEQALAHPSLDPGWHLGALGGVSILRVAQALSILALSLALAPLRRLSWTVLALLMLGQSVLEDRWPWLSVLNPLRLAVPRFEGEQWLWPMKALGLQLALASGLLALALAQFLGVGERLAASAQRRLQGPWLGGLVTLTTVGLFIALLMRWDPGTEDGGAETPEVSFPEMAPARADTRHYRFTYPSSLSKRAGPLLDQADSVFETVRAFMGVEAGEPVRADLGGSQRHTAGTAFWNTLRMQLAHLSLPEEARAVLGHETTHVLAQRIVGPEGATRLGSLRMFNEGLASYVEYRFFQPPDAKKEDRVIAAAVRARREVKLEELLEPDTLAAQRDANLVYPLGRVFFEALVARHGEGAPARVLTALGRKDAPEDLEGALAWQDAFQSAGIDLSQVFDDFFARLDGLVAHHREWLDALPRPRGAVEREDGQVGLRAILDGEVPEGWSVVCRFRTDEAADALEYEGPFPIEEPHWRDTSALSAGVLWYQLGLMSPDGLTLYEPWTRIRVE
;
A
#
# COMPACT_ATOMS: atom_id res chain seq x y z
N MET A 1 -13.31 -43.25 -5.00
CA MET A 1 -13.44 -43.48 -3.53
C MET A 1 -12.90 -42.35 -2.65
N ILE A 2 -11.99 -41.49 -3.12
CA ILE A 2 -11.43 -40.39 -2.31
C ILE A 2 -12.48 -39.32 -1.95
N ARG A 3 -13.41 -38.99 -2.87
CA ARG A 3 -14.45 -37.96 -2.63
C ARG A 3 -15.33 -38.22 -1.39
N PRO A 4 -15.92 -39.42 -1.20
CA PRO A 4 -16.66 -39.75 0.02
C PRO A 4 -15.83 -39.62 1.30
N LEU A 5 -14.56 -40.02 1.27
CA LEU A 5 -13.65 -39.90 2.42
C LEU A 5 -13.38 -38.44 2.76
N LEU A 6 -13.07 -37.60 1.76
CA LEU A 6 -12.90 -36.16 1.96
C LEU A 6 -14.15 -35.52 2.57
N ALA A 7 -15.34 -35.87 2.06
CA ALA A 7 -16.60 -35.35 2.56
C ALA A 7 -16.88 -35.78 4.02
N LYS A 8 -16.53 -37.01 4.38
CA LYS A 8 -16.60 -37.51 5.76
C LYS A 8 -15.65 -36.72 6.67
N GLU A 9 -14.36 -36.67 6.34
CA GLU A 9 -13.37 -35.99 7.19
C GLU A 9 -13.65 -34.48 7.32
N LEU A 10 -14.11 -33.82 6.26
CA LEU A 10 -14.56 -32.43 6.32
C LEU A 10 -15.74 -32.27 7.28
N ARG A 11 -16.69 -33.20 7.29
CA ARG A 11 -17.83 -33.20 8.21
C ARG A 11 -17.37 -33.37 9.65
N ASP A 12 -16.44 -34.28 9.89
CA ASP A 12 -15.93 -34.59 11.23
C ASP A 12 -15.12 -33.42 11.83
N GLN A 13 -14.47 -32.62 10.97
CA GLN A 13 -13.70 -31.43 11.36
C GLN A 13 -14.53 -30.12 11.39
N ARG A 14 -15.87 -30.19 11.23
CA ARG A 14 -16.74 -29.00 11.28
C ARG A 14 -16.51 -28.09 12.50
N PRO A 15 -16.36 -28.59 13.74
CA PRO A 15 -16.17 -27.73 14.90
C PRO A 15 -14.92 -26.86 14.78
N PHE A 16 -13.80 -27.42 14.33
CA PHE A 16 -12.54 -26.69 14.14
C PHE A 16 -12.61 -25.68 13.00
N ARG A 17 -13.33 -26.01 11.91
CA ARG A 17 -13.58 -25.05 10.82
C ARG A 17 -14.40 -23.85 11.29
N TRP A 18 -15.45 -24.08 12.07
CA TRP A 18 -16.24 -23.00 12.65
C TRP A 18 -15.43 -22.16 13.63
N LEU A 19 -14.57 -22.79 14.43
CA LEU A 19 -13.67 -22.07 15.34
C LEU A 19 -12.65 -21.20 14.57
N ALA A 20 -12.06 -21.72 13.49
CA ALA A 20 -11.17 -20.94 12.63
C ALA A 20 -11.88 -19.74 11.97
N LEU A 21 -13.11 -19.94 11.47
CA LEU A 21 -13.94 -18.86 10.93
C LEU A 21 -14.36 -17.85 11.99
N PHE A 22 -14.63 -18.31 13.22
CA PHE A 22 -14.96 -17.44 14.34
C PHE A 22 -13.79 -16.52 14.70
N PHE A 23 -12.58 -17.05 14.82
CA PHE A 23 -11.39 -16.22 15.06
C PHE A 23 -11.13 -15.24 13.92
N LEU A 24 -11.24 -15.69 12.67
CA LEU A 24 -11.15 -14.81 11.50
C LEU A 24 -12.16 -13.67 11.59
N GLY A 25 -13.42 -13.98 11.90
CA GLY A 25 -14.47 -12.97 12.05
C GLY A 25 -14.22 -12.00 13.21
N CYS A 26 -13.71 -12.48 14.35
CA CYS A 26 -13.36 -11.63 15.48
C CYS A 26 -12.25 -10.64 15.13
N ASP A 27 -11.19 -11.09 14.47
CA ASP A 27 -10.06 -10.22 14.08
C ASP A 27 -10.49 -9.17 13.04
N VAL A 28 -11.29 -9.57 12.06
CA VAL A 28 -11.88 -8.66 11.07
C VAL A 28 -12.75 -7.60 11.75
N LEU A 29 -13.64 -8.02 12.65
CA LEU A 29 -14.49 -7.08 13.40
C LEU A 29 -13.70 -6.16 14.33
N ALA A 30 -12.66 -6.69 14.98
CA ALA A 30 -11.78 -5.89 15.82
C ALA A 30 -11.05 -4.82 15.00
N THR A 31 -10.51 -5.20 13.84
CA THR A 31 -9.82 -4.25 12.94
C THR A 31 -10.78 -3.18 12.42
N LEU A 32 -11.99 -3.57 12.00
CA LEU A 32 -13.04 -2.63 11.58
C LEU A 32 -13.48 -1.67 12.69
N TRP A 33 -13.33 -2.05 13.95
CA TRP A 33 -13.71 -1.23 15.10
C TRP A 33 -12.60 -0.26 15.51
N THR A 34 -11.34 -0.66 15.39
CA THR A 34 -10.19 0.14 15.84
C THR A 34 -9.63 1.05 14.75
N GLU A 35 -9.76 0.66 13.48
CA GLU A 35 -9.14 1.34 12.36
C GLU A 35 -10.18 1.65 11.26
N PRO A 36 -10.23 2.88 10.72
CA PRO A 36 -11.07 3.16 9.57
C PRO A 36 -10.58 2.37 8.36
N LEU A 37 -11.52 1.75 7.62
CA LEU A 37 -11.22 1.06 6.36
C LEU A 37 -10.42 1.98 5.43
N GLY A 38 -9.28 1.48 4.94
CA GLY A 38 -8.41 2.19 4.01
C GLY A 38 -7.35 3.11 4.62
N PHE A 39 -7.25 3.19 5.96
CA PHE A 39 -6.30 4.10 6.64
C PHE A 39 -5.07 3.41 7.23
N SER A 40 -4.96 2.08 7.19
CA SER A 40 -3.75 1.40 7.67
C SER A 40 -2.75 1.18 6.51
N PRO A 41 -1.52 1.71 6.60
CA PRO A 41 -0.48 1.46 5.60
C PRO A 41 -0.19 -0.04 5.50
N TYR A 42 -0.03 -0.57 4.27
CA TYR A 42 0.27 -1.98 4.04
C TYR A 42 1.46 -2.46 4.90
N ALA A 43 2.54 -1.68 4.95
CA ALA A 43 3.73 -2.02 5.75
C ALA A 43 3.42 -2.21 7.26
N ALA A 44 2.54 -1.38 7.83
CA ALA A 44 2.16 -1.47 9.24
C ALA A 44 1.26 -2.69 9.50
N THR A 45 0.27 -2.91 8.63
CA THR A 45 -0.66 -4.05 8.73
C THR A 45 0.04 -5.38 8.47
N PHE A 46 0.95 -5.42 7.48
CA PHE A 46 1.76 -6.59 7.15
C PHE A 46 2.65 -6.93 8.34
N MET A 47 3.45 -5.98 8.84
CA MET A 47 4.39 -6.30 9.91
C MET A 47 3.71 -6.70 11.21
N SER A 48 2.60 -6.06 11.59
CA SER A 48 1.84 -6.42 12.80
C SER A 48 1.24 -7.83 12.72
N ARG A 49 0.69 -8.23 11.57
CA ARG A 49 0.07 -9.55 11.37
C ARG A 49 1.07 -10.70 11.24
N PHE A 50 2.33 -10.40 10.91
CA PHE A 50 3.36 -11.41 10.67
C PHE A 50 4.48 -11.44 11.73
N LYS A 51 4.27 -10.83 12.91
CA LYS A 51 5.20 -10.99 14.04
C LYS A 51 5.22 -12.43 14.58
N ALA A 52 6.36 -12.81 15.19
CA ALA A 52 6.59 -14.15 15.74
C ALA A 52 5.64 -14.48 16.90
N ASP A 53 5.37 -13.46 17.69
CA ASP A 53 4.49 -13.39 18.86
C ASP A 53 3.09 -12.88 18.52
N GLY A 54 2.83 -12.57 17.24
CA GLY A 54 1.53 -12.10 16.80
C GLY A 54 0.45 -13.18 16.97
N ASP A 55 -0.78 -12.71 17.26
CA ASP A 55 -1.96 -13.54 17.51
C ASP A 55 -2.17 -14.59 16.41
N LEU A 56 -1.88 -14.24 15.15
CA LEU A 56 -2.03 -15.13 14.00
C LEU A 56 -1.19 -16.41 14.10
N SER A 57 0.09 -16.29 14.48
CA SER A 57 1.02 -17.43 14.62
C SER A 57 0.60 -18.34 15.76
N LEU A 58 0.24 -17.74 16.90
CA LEU A 58 -0.15 -18.45 18.10
C LEU A 58 -1.48 -19.19 17.93
N MET A 59 -2.49 -18.53 17.35
CA MET A 59 -3.79 -19.16 17.09
C MET A 59 -3.68 -20.29 16.06
N THR A 60 -2.86 -20.11 15.01
CA THR A 60 -2.56 -21.20 14.06
C THR A 60 -1.94 -22.40 14.77
N PHE A 61 -1.01 -22.15 15.70
CA PHE A 61 -0.40 -23.19 16.50
C PHE A 61 -1.40 -23.93 17.39
N LEU A 62 -2.23 -23.20 18.14
CA LEU A 62 -3.24 -23.78 19.02
C LEU A 62 -4.26 -24.62 18.24
N LEU A 63 -4.76 -24.10 17.10
CA LEU A 63 -5.68 -24.82 16.22
C LEU A 63 -5.04 -26.10 15.66
N ALA A 64 -3.82 -25.99 15.10
CA ALA A 64 -3.11 -27.13 14.52
C ALA A 64 -2.82 -28.22 15.56
N PHE A 65 -2.34 -27.80 16.74
CA PHE A 65 -1.97 -28.75 17.77
C PHE A 65 -3.21 -29.42 18.39
N ALA A 66 -4.26 -28.67 18.69
CA ALA A 66 -5.50 -29.23 19.22
C ALA A 66 -6.17 -30.21 18.23
N LEU A 67 -6.21 -29.85 16.94
CA LEU A 67 -6.78 -30.69 15.90
C LEU A 67 -5.97 -31.98 15.69
N GLY A 68 -4.64 -31.88 15.56
CA GLY A 68 -3.76 -33.03 15.35
C GLY A 68 -3.85 -34.07 16.47
N ASN A 69 -3.93 -33.61 17.72
CA ASN A 69 -3.95 -34.46 18.90
C ASN A 69 -5.26 -35.29 18.98
N GLY A 70 -6.36 -34.73 18.47
CA GLY A 70 -7.65 -35.44 18.38
C GLY A 70 -7.80 -36.33 17.14
N LEU A 71 -7.01 -36.10 16.09
CA LEU A 71 -7.25 -36.65 14.76
C LEU A 71 -7.13 -38.18 14.68
N LEU A 72 -6.08 -38.74 15.29
CA LEU A 72 -5.79 -40.18 15.23
C LEU A 72 -6.33 -40.93 16.44
N VAL A 73 -6.34 -40.29 17.61
CA VAL A 73 -6.77 -40.89 18.88
C VAL A 73 -8.23 -41.32 18.82
N ARG A 74 -9.09 -40.53 18.16
CA ARG A 74 -10.53 -40.81 18.07
C ARG A 74 -10.83 -42.15 17.40
N GLU A 75 -10.12 -42.48 16.32
CA GLU A 75 -10.32 -43.75 15.62
C GLU A 75 -9.81 -44.96 16.44
N GLN A 76 -8.79 -44.75 17.27
CA GLN A 76 -8.31 -45.76 18.22
C GLN A 76 -9.27 -45.97 19.38
N ASP A 77 -9.82 -44.88 19.94
CA ASP A 77 -10.75 -44.92 21.06
C ASP A 77 -12.11 -45.49 20.66
N ASP A 78 -12.62 -45.11 19.48
CA ASP A 78 -13.89 -45.60 18.95
C ASP A 78 -13.80 -47.04 18.38
N ARG A 79 -12.60 -47.65 18.40
CA ARG A 79 -12.26 -48.97 17.83
C ARG A 79 -12.67 -49.12 16.36
N THR A 80 -12.73 -48.02 15.64
CA THR A 80 -13.12 -47.99 14.22
C THR A 80 -12.00 -48.48 13.31
N LEU A 81 -10.77 -48.62 13.79
CA LEU A 81 -9.64 -49.15 13.00
C LEU A 81 -9.90 -50.56 12.45
N GLU A 82 -10.54 -51.45 13.22
CA GLU A 82 -10.90 -52.80 12.75
C GLU A 82 -11.99 -52.75 11.66
N PHE A 83 -12.91 -51.78 11.75
CA PHE A 83 -13.91 -51.53 10.73
C PHE A 83 -13.31 -50.94 9.45
N LEU A 84 -12.28 -50.10 9.58
CA LEU A 84 -11.57 -49.51 8.44
C LEU A 84 -10.79 -50.55 7.63
N ASP A 85 -10.32 -51.63 8.26
CA ASP A 85 -9.69 -52.75 7.54
C ASP A 85 -10.67 -53.52 6.64
N ALA A 86 -11.98 -53.44 6.92
CA ALA A 86 -13.01 -54.04 6.09
C ALA A 86 -13.39 -53.18 4.87
N LEU A 87 -12.94 -51.91 4.82
CA LEU A 87 -13.18 -51.04 3.68
C LEU A 87 -12.15 -51.28 2.57
N PRO A 88 -12.52 -51.08 1.28
CA PRO A 88 -11.60 -51.21 0.14
C PRO A 88 -10.62 -50.02 0.03
N THR A 89 -10.17 -49.47 1.15
CA THR A 89 -9.29 -48.29 1.24
C THR A 89 -8.19 -48.57 2.24
N SER A 90 -6.93 -48.37 1.83
CA SER A 90 -5.79 -48.60 2.73
C SER A 90 -5.72 -47.55 3.84
N ARG A 91 -5.22 -47.95 5.01
CA ARG A 91 -4.92 -47.03 6.13
C ARG A 91 -3.98 -45.90 5.71
N TRP A 92 -3.05 -46.18 4.78
CA TRP A 92 -2.18 -45.17 4.17
C TRP A 92 -2.98 -44.04 3.51
N THR A 93 -3.92 -44.39 2.63
CA THR A 93 -4.77 -43.40 1.96
C THR A 93 -5.61 -42.61 2.97
N LEU A 94 -6.17 -43.28 3.98
CA LEU A 94 -6.97 -42.61 5.01
C LEU A 94 -6.14 -41.60 5.82
N PHE A 95 -4.91 -41.95 6.21
CA PHE A 95 -4.01 -41.05 6.93
C PHE A 95 -3.75 -39.76 6.15
N TRP A 96 -3.36 -39.87 4.88
CA TRP A 96 -3.09 -38.70 4.05
C TRP A 96 -4.33 -37.85 3.79
N VAL A 97 -5.50 -38.47 3.60
CA VAL A 97 -6.76 -37.73 3.49
C VAL A 97 -7.05 -36.95 4.77
N LYS A 98 -6.90 -37.59 5.94
CA LYS A 98 -7.07 -36.94 7.26
C LYS A 98 -6.10 -35.77 7.44
N LEU A 99 -4.83 -35.97 7.12
CA LEU A 99 -3.80 -34.94 7.21
C LEU A 99 -4.11 -33.75 6.31
N LEU A 100 -4.47 -33.99 5.04
CA LEU A 100 -4.77 -32.92 4.08
C LEU A 100 -6.01 -32.12 4.49
N VAL A 101 -7.06 -32.78 4.97
CA VAL A 101 -8.26 -32.08 5.46
C VAL A 101 -7.95 -31.30 6.73
N ALA A 102 -7.14 -31.86 7.65
CA ALA A 102 -6.71 -31.16 8.86
C ALA A 102 -5.86 -29.92 8.55
N LEU A 103 -4.89 -30.05 7.64
CA LEU A 103 -4.08 -28.94 7.16
C LEU A 103 -4.95 -27.85 6.53
N GLY A 104 -5.89 -28.23 5.64
CA GLY A 104 -6.83 -27.30 5.05
C GLY A 104 -7.70 -26.57 6.08
N THR A 105 -8.20 -27.28 7.10
CA THR A 105 -8.99 -26.70 8.19
C THR A 105 -8.19 -25.68 8.99
N VAL A 106 -6.93 -25.99 9.34
CA VAL A 106 -6.05 -25.06 10.06
C VAL A 106 -5.74 -23.82 9.23
N LEU A 107 -5.53 -23.99 7.92
CA LEU A 107 -5.15 -22.90 7.02
C LEU A 107 -6.28 -21.89 6.73
N VAL A 108 -7.54 -22.21 7.05
CA VAL A 108 -8.67 -21.28 6.89
C VAL A 108 -8.40 -19.94 7.59
N TYR A 109 -7.87 -19.99 8.81
CA TYR A 109 -7.61 -18.79 9.59
C TYR A 109 -6.44 -17.94 9.04
N PRO A 110 -5.20 -18.44 8.92
CA PRO A 110 -4.09 -17.64 8.43
C PRO A 110 -4.24 -17.20 6.97
N LEU A 111 -4.78 -18.05 6.08
CA LEU A 111 -5.02 -17.64 4.68
C LEU A 111 -6.22 -16.70 4.56
N GLY A 112 -7.22 -16.83 5.44
CA GLY A 112 -8.33 -15.88 5.54
C GLY A 112 -7.83 -14.48 5.91
N MET A 113 -6.91 -14.38 6.86
CA MET A 113 -6.26 -13.11 7.23
C MET A 113 -5.39 -12.53 6.11
N THR A 114 -4.70 -13.37 5.33
CA THR A 114 -4.03 -12.92 4.11
C THR A 114 -5.03 -12.35 3.10
N GLY A 115 -6.18 -13.02 2.91
CA GLY A 115 -7.26 -12.54 2.05
C GLY A 115 -7.86 -11.22 2.54
N TRP A 116 -8.04 -11.07 3.85
CA TRP A 116 -8.48 -9.81 4.47
C TRP A 116 -7.46 -8.68 4.25
N THR A 117 -6.17 -8.97 4.35
CA THR A 117 -5.09 -8.00 4.07
C THR A 117 -5.13 -7.52 2.62
N LEU A 118 -5.34 -8.43 1.66
CA LEU A 118 -5.53 -8.08 0.25
C LEU A 118 -6.77 -7.20 0.04
N PHE A 119 -7.86 -7.50 0.74
CA PHE A 119 -9.09 -6.71 0.66
C PHE A 119 -8.89 -5.30 1.20
N GLU A 120 -8.25 -5.14 2.36
CA GLU A 120 -7.93 -3.82 2.91
C GLU A 120 -7.02 -3.03 1.97
N GLN A 121 -6.03 -3.69 1.36
CA GLN A 121 -5.15 -3.04 0.41
C GLN A 121 -5.89 -2.58 -0.85
N ALA A 122 -6.80 -3.41 -1.37
CA ALA A 122 -7.66 -3.06 -2.49
C ALA A 122 -8.52 -1.82 -2.20
N LEU A 123 -8.97 -1.66 -0.95
CA LEU A 123 -9.75 -0.50 -0.51
C LEU A 123 -8.89 0.73 -0.19
N ALA A 124 -7.68 0.53 0.31
CA ALA A 124 -6.85 1.60 0.84
C ALA A 124 -6.28 2.54 -0.22
N HIS A 125 -6.20 2.10 -1.50
CA HIS A 125 -5.48 2.79 -2.59
C HIS A 125 -4.34 3.68 -2.05
N PRO A 126 -3.40 3.12 -1.25
CA PRO A 126 -2.54 3.98 -0.46
C PRO A 126 -1.52 4.63 -1.40
N SER A 127 -1.53 5.96 -1.43
CA SER A 127 -0.62 6.84 -2.15
C SER A 127 0.87 6.55 -1.94
N LEU A 128 1.22 5.86 -0.86
CA LEU A 128 2.59 5.57 -0.45
C LEU A 128 3.08 4.19 -0.93
N ASP A 129 2.17 3.28 -1.29
CA ASP A 129 2.54 1.92 -1.71
C ASP A 129 1.46 1.26 -2.61
N PRO A 130 1.44 1.57 -3.92
CA PRO A 130 0.39 1.13 -4.84
C PRO A 130 0.47 -0.36 -5.21
N GLY A 131 1.58 -1.04 -4.92
CA GLY A 131 1.82 -2.41 -5.37
C GLY A 131 1.09 -3.44 -4.51
N TRP A 132 0.43 -4.44 -5.10
CA TRP A 132 -0.28 -5.50 -4.36
C TRP A 132 0.63 -6.46 -3.55
N HIS A 133 1.96 -6.29 -3.64
CA HIS A 133 3.00 -7.14 -3.03
C HIS A 133 2.71 -8.65 -3.06
N LEU A 134 2.16 -9.14 -4.17
CA LEU A 134 1.72 -10.54 -4.29
C LEU A 134 2.86 -11.53 -4.03
N GLY A 135 4.10 -11.15 -4.35
CA GLY A 135 5.29 -11.95 -4.03
C GLY A 135 5.51 -12.14 -2.52
N ALA A 136 5.40 -11.05 -1.75
CA ALA A 136 5.56 -11.09 -0.29
C ALA A 136 4.41 -11.90 0.36
N LEU A 137 3.16 -11.61 -0.02
CA LEU A 137 1.99 -12.32 0.48
C LEU A 137 2.01 -13.81 0.10
N GLY A 138 2.44 -14.12 -1.13
CA GLY A 138 2.59 -15.47 -1.63
C GLY A 138 3.64 -16.26 -0.85
N GLY A 139 4.84 -15.69 -0.65
CA GLY A 139 5.85 -16.36 0.16
C GLY A 139 5.40 -16.54 1.61
N VAL A 140 4.70 -15.57 2.21
CA VAL A 140 4.30 -15.68 3.62
C VAL A 140 3.26 -16.78 3.75
N SER A 141 2.35 -16.88 2.79
CA SER A 141 1.40 -17.98 2.70
C SER A 141 2.10 -19.35 2.62
N ILE A 142 3.19 -19.47 1.84
CA ILE A 142 3.99 -20.71 1.78
C ILE A 142 4.60 -21.04 3.15
N LEU A 143 5.19 -20.05 3.84
CA LEU A 143 5.77 -20.24 5.16
C LEU A 143 4.71 -20.60 6.21
N ARG A 144 3.50 -20.06 6.12
CA ARG A 144 2.35 -20.42 6.97
C ARG A 144 1.89 -21.86 6.72
N VAL A 145 1.89 -22.33 5.47
CA VAL A 145 1.63 -23.74 5.15
C VAL A 145 2.68 -24.65 5.80
N ALA A 146 3.96 -24.31 5.66
CA ALA A 146 5.05 -25.08 6.27
C ALA A 146 4.98 -25.08 7.81
N GLN A 147 4.65 -23.94 8.42
CA GLN A 147 4.44 -23.80 9.86
C GLN A 147 3.28 -24.70 10.33
N ALA A 148 2.10 -24.58 9.73
CA ALA A 148 0.93 -25.37 10.08
C ALA A 148 1.20 -26.87 9.93
N LEU A 149 1.88 -27.29 8.85
CA LEU A 149 2.28 -28.67 8.63
C LEU A 149 3.24 -29.18 9.72
N SER A 150 4.24 -28.38 10.10
CA SER A 150 5.22 -28.76 11.12
C SER A 150 4.58 -28.97 12.49
N ILE A 151 3.67 -28.06 12.87
CA ILE A 151 2.93 -28.15 14.13
C ILE A 151 1.96 -29.33 14.13
N LEU A 152 1.26 -29.55 13.01
CA LEU A 152 0.36 -30.67 12.84
C LEU A 152 1.11 -32.01 12.89
N ALA A 153 2.28 -32.10 12.26
CA ALA A 153 3.16 -33.27 12.31
C ALA A 153 3.60 -33.60 13.74
N LEU A 154 4.06 -32.59 14.48
CA LEU A 154 4.42 -32.72 15.90
C LEU A 154 3.23 -33.20 16.72
N SER A 155 2.07 -32.58 16.53
CA SER A 155 0.85 -32.94 17.24
C SER A 155 0.42 -34.37 16.98
N LEU A 156 0.44 -34.81 15.72
CA LEU A 156 0.10 -36.18 15.33
C LEU A 156 1.07 -37.21 15.92
N ALA A 157 2.37 -36.92 15.95
CA ALA A 157 3.38 -37.79 16.53
C ALA A 157 3.24 -37.94 18.05
N LEU A 158 2.76 -36.88 18.73
CA LEU A 158 2.50 -36.87 20.17
C LEU A 158 1.09 -37.37 20.54
N ALA A 159 0.19 -37.53 19.57
CA ALA A 159 -1.20 -37.90 19.79
C ALA A 159 -1.40 -39.16 20.66
N PRO A 160 -0.57 -40.23 20.57
CA PRO A 160 -0.70 -41.40 21.45
C PRO A 160 -0.56 -41.10 22.95
N LEU A 161 0.10 -39.99 23.31
CA LEU A 161 0.26 -39.55 24.69
C LEU A 161 -1.03 -38.94 25.28
N ARG A 162 -2.05 -38.68 24.45
CA ARG A 162 -3.36 -38.16 24.84
C ARG A 162 -3.26 -36.88 25.67
N ARG A 163 -3.66 -36.94 26.95
CA ARG A 163 -3.62 -35.78 27.86
C ARG A 163 -2.21 -35.30 28.15
N LEU A 164 -1.21 -36.19 28.04
CA LEU A 164 0.19 -35.85 28.27
C LEU A 164 0.84 -35.14 27.08
N SER A 165 0.21 -35.13 25.89
CA SER A 165 0.82 -34.49 24.72
C SER A 165 0.99 -32.98 24.93
N TRP A 166 0.05 -32.32 25.58
CA TRP A 166 0.17 -30.91 25.96
C TRP A 166 1.27 -30.66 27.00
N THR A 167 1.45 -31.58 27.95
CA THR A 167 2.53 -31.50 28.94
C THR A 167 3.90 -31.65 28.27
N VAL A 168 4.02 -32.64 27.38
CA VAL A 168 5.26 -32.88 26.62
C VAL A 168 5.53 -31.71 25.67
N LEU A 169 4.50 -31.16 25.03
CA LEU A 169 4.63 -29.95 24.23
C LEU A 169 5.18 -28.79 25.06
N ALA A 170 4.60 -28.52 26.23
CA ALA A 170 5.06 -27.44 27.10
C ALA A 170 6.52 -27.65 27.55
N LEU A 171 6.90 -28.88 27.87
CA LEU A 171 8.29 -29.24 28.18
C LEU A 171 9.23 -29.04 27.00
N LEU A 172 8.81 -29.43 25.79
CA LEU A 172 9.59 -29.24 24.57
C LEU A 172 9.77 -27.76 24.26
N MET A 173 8.72 -26.95 24.35
CA MET A 173 8.77 -25.51 24.13
C MET A 173 9.63 -24.81 25.19
N LEU A 174 9.50 -25.18 26.46
CA LEU A 174 10.33 -24.63 27.55
C LEU A 174 11.80 -25.04 27.38
N GLY A 175 12.05 -26.32 27.10
CA GLY A 175 13.39 -26.83 26.85
C GLY A 175 14.03 -26.15 25.64
N GLN A 176 13.28 -25.98 24.57
CA GLN A 176 13.71 -25.21 23.40
C GLN A 176 14.03 -23.77 23.78
N SER A 177 13.16 -23.08 24.51
CA SER A 177 13.42 -21.71 24.96
C SER A 177 14.70 -21.61 25.80
N VAL A 178 14.97 -22.56 26.70
CA VAL A 178 16.23 -22.61 27.47
C VAL A 178 17.44 -22.87 26.57
N LEU A 179 17.28 -23.72 25.55
CA LEU A 179 18.34 -23.99 24.58
C LEU A 179 18.62 -22.78 23.68
N GLU A 180 17.60 -22.00 23.31
CA GLU A 180 17.73 -20.79 22.50
C GLU A 180 18.54 -19.71 23.21
N ASP A 181 18.33 -19.48 24.52
CA ASP A 181 19.16 -18.54 25.30
C ASP A 181 20.64 -18.92 25.26
N ARG A 182 20.95 -20.21 25.29
CA ARG A 182 22.32 -20.71 25.34
C ARG A 182 22.94 -20.80 23.94
N TRP A 183 22.13 -21.07 22.93
CA TRP A 183 22.53 -21.27 21.55
C TRP A 183 21.50 -20.65 20.60
N PRO A 184 21.62 -19.34 20.30
CA PRO A 184 20.62 -18.59 19.52
C PRO A 184 20.32 -19.16 18.13
N TRP A 185 21.28 -19.86 17.53
CA TRP A 185 21.10 -20.53 16.23
C TRP A 185 20.03 -21.62 16.28
N LEU A 186 19.69 -22.19 17.45
CA LEU A 186 18.62 -23.17 17.63
C LEU A 186 17.22 -22.58 17.42
N SER A 187 17.09 -21.26 17.33
CA SER A 187 15.82 -20.60 17.01
C SER A 187 15.22 -21.02 15.66
N VAL A 188 16.01 -21.61 14.77
CA VAL A 188 15.53 -22.24 13.52
C VAL A 188 14.59 -23.42 13.77
N LEU A 189 14.64 -24.04 14.95
CA LEU A 189 13.75 -25.12 15.38
C LEU A 189 12.38 -24.60 15.84
N ASN A 190 12.20 -23.28 15.99
CA ASN A 190 10.93 -22.71 16.42
C ASN A 190 9.96 -22.54 15.25
N PRO A 191 8.88 -23.35 15.17
CA PRO A 191 7.91 -23.21 14.08
C PRO A 191 7.17 -21.87 14.13
N LEU A 192 7.12 -21.19 15.29
CA LEU A 192 6.48 -19.86 15.42
C LEU A 192 7.27 -18.77 14.71
N ARG A 193 8.60 -18.92 14.59
CA ARG A 193 9.48 -17.95 13.90
C ARG A 193 9.56 -18.15 12.39
N LEU A 194 9.06 -19.27 11.86
CA LEU A 194 9.20 -19.60 10.44
C LEU A 194 8.48 -18.63 9.51
N ALA A 195 7.32 -18.10 9.94
CA ALA A 195 6.49 -17.22 9.14
C ALA A 195 6.81 -15.73 9.31
N VAL A 196 7.85 -15.40 10.08
CA VAL A 196 8.24 -14.01 10.36
C VAL A 196 9.09 -13.51 9.19
N PRO A 197 8.63 -12.51 8.43
CA PRO A 197 9.40 -11.97 7.32
C PRO A 197 10.64 -11.25 7.86
N ARG A 198 11.78 -11.44 7.19
CA ARG A 198 13.05 -10.78 7.49
C ARG A 198 13.53 -10.04 6.24
N PHE A 199 13.67 -8.74 6.31
CA PHE A 199 14.11 -7.94 5.17
C PHE A 199 15.57 -7.52 5.34
N GLU A 200 16.31 -7.49 4.24
CA GLU A 200 17.62 -6.85 4.14
C GLU A 200 17.51 -5.81 3.02
N GLY A 201 17.41 -4.53 3.40
CA GLY A 201 16.95 -3.48 2.49
C GLY A 201 15.51 -3.74 2.03
N GLU A 202 15.30 -3.68 0.71
CA GLU A 202 14.00 -4.00 0.08
C GLU A 202 13.83 -5.50 -0.21
N GLN A 203 14.90 -6.29 -0.07
CA GLN A 203 14.86 -7.71 -0.42
C GLN A 203 14.37 -8.53 0.76
N TRP A 204 13.36 -9.37 0.49
CA TRP A 204 12.90 -10.33 1.46
C TRP A 204 13.85 -11.55 1.52
N LEU A 205 14.46 -11.77 2.69
CA LEU A 205 15.27 -12.94 2.97
C LEU A 205 14.40 -14.14 3.32
N TRP A 206 14.38 -15.12 2.43
CA TRP A 206 13.72 -16.40 2.66
C TRP A 206 14.48 -17.22 3.71
N PRO A 207 13.82 -17.74 4.76
CA PRO A 207 14.48 -18.52 5.81
C PRO A 207 14.75 -19.97 5.34
N MET A 208 15.45 -20.16 4.22
CA MET A 208 15.60 -21.46 3.53
C MET A 208 16.19 -22.55 4.44
N LYS A 209 17.15 -22.21 5.31
CA LYS A 209 17.74 -23.16 6.27
C LYS A 209 16.72 -23.63 7.30
N ALA A 210 15.96 -22.71 7.89
CA ALA A 210 14.93 -23.04 8.87
C ALA A 210 13.79 -23.82 8.20
N LEU A 211 13.34 -23.39 7.01
CA LEU A 211 12.33 -24.08 6.23
C LEU A 211 12.74 -25.52 5.92
N GLY A 212 13.95 -25.72 5.40
CA GLY A 212 14.47 -27.06 5.09
C GLY A 212 14.53 -27.97 6.32
N LEU A 213 15.03 -27.45 7.45
CA LEU A 213 15.12 -28.21 8.70
C LEU A 213 13.74 -28.55 9.27
N GLN A 214 12.81 -27.59 9.30
CA GLN A 214 11.43 -27.79 9.76
C GLN A 214 10.71 -28.83 8.91
N LEU A 215 10.83 -28.77 7.58
CA LEU A 215 10.22 -29.75 6.68
C LEU A 215 10.84 -31.15 6.85
N ALA A 216 12.14 -31.24 7.10
CA ALA A 216 12.80 -32.52 7.39
C ALA A 216 12.29 -33.12 8.72
N LEU A 217 12.21 -32.31 9.78
CA LEU A 217 11.66 -32.72 11.07
C LEU A 217 10.19 -33.11 10.95
N ALA A 218 9.37 -32.30 10.28
CA ALA A 218 7.97 -32.58 10.02
C ALA A 218 7.79 -33.90 9.26
N SER A 219 8.63 -34.18 8.25
CA SER A 219 8.61 -35.44 7.51
C SER A 219 8.93 -36.64 8.40
N GLY A 220 9.93 -36.53 9.27
CA GLY A 220 10.25 -37.57 10.26
C GLY A 220 9.13 -37.81 11.26
N LEU A 221 8.50 -36.74 11.76
CA LEU A 221 7.36 -36.81 12.67
C LEU A 221 6.11 -37.39 12.01
N LEU A 222 5.85 -37.06 10.74
CA LEU A 222 4.75 -37.66 9.96
C LEU A 222 5.00 -39.14 9.69
N ALA A 223 6.23 -39.54 9.39
CA ALA A 223 6.58 -40.95 9.24
C ALA A 223 6.36 -41.72 10.54
N LEU A 224 6.70 -41.13 11.69
CA LEU A 224 6.43 -41.70 13.02
C LEU A 224 4.92 -41.80 13.28
N ALA A 225 4.15 -40.74 13.04
CA ALA A 225 2.70 -40.72 13.21
C ALA A 225 2.00 -41.75 12.31
N LEU A 226 2.49 -41.91 11.09
CA LEU A 226 1.98 -42.89 10.13
C LEU A 226 2.32 -44.32 10.55
N ALA A 227 3.55 -44.58 11.02
CA ALA A 227 3.92 -45.88 11.57
C ALA A 227 3.02 -46.25 12.77
N GLN A 228 2.79 -45.30 13.68
CA GLN A 228 1.86 -45.46 14.80
C GLN A 228 0.43 -45.75 14.32
N PHE A 229 -0.06 -45.04 13.30
CA PHE A 229 -1.39 -45.25 12.72
C PHE A 229 -1.54 -46.61 12.02
N LEU A 230 -0.46 -47.13 11.44
CA LEU A 230 -0.40 -48.48 10.88
C LEU A 230 -0.29 -49.58 11.96
N GLY A 231 -0.25 -49.22 13.24
CA GLY A 231 -0.22 -50.14 14.37
C GLY A 231 1.19 -50.55 14.81
N VAL A 232 2.24 -49.93 14.26
CA VAL A 232 3.62 -50.20 14.66
C VAL A 232 3.83 -49.65 16.07
N GLY A 233 4.07 -50.57 17.02
CA GLY A 233 4.33 -50.21 18.42
C GLY A 233 3.10 -50.14 19.33
N GLU A 234 1.91 -50.57 18.88
CA GLU A 234 0.67 -50.58 19.69
C GLU A 234 0.85 -51.23 21.07
N ARG A 235 1.62 -52.33 21.16
CA ARG A 235 1.88 -53.02 22.43
C ARG A 235 2.66 -52.16 23.43
N LEU A 236 3.63 -51.36 22.95
CA LEU A 236 4.42 -50.46 23.78
C LEU A 236 3.59 -49.26 24.23
N ALA A 237 2.85 -48.65 23.30
CA ALA A 237 1.95 -47.54 23.59
C ALA A 237 0.86 -47.94 24.61
N ALA A 238 0.19 -49.08 24.39
CA ALA A 238 -0.83 -49.59 25.30
C ALA A 238 -0.27 -49.89 26.70
N SER A 239 0.96 -50.39 26.79
CA SER A 239 1.62 -50.69 28.08
C SER A 239 1.98 -49.42 28.85
N ALA A 240 2.53 -48.42 28.16
CA ALA A 240 2.83 -47.11 28.75
C ALA A 240 1.54 -46.40 29.19
N GLN A 241 0.50 -46.44 28.36
CA GLN A 241 -0.76 -45.76 28.61
C GLN A 241 -1.51 -46.35 29.82
N ARG A 242 -1.52 -47.68 30.00
CA ARG A 242 -2.14 -48.31 31.19
C ARG A 242 -1.49 -47.86 32.51
N ARG A 243 -0.18 -47.59 32.51
CA ARG A 243 0.52 -47.08 33.70
C ARG A 243 0.18 -45.64 34.05
N LEU A 244 -0.25 -44.85 33.06
CA LEU A 244 -0.46 -43.41 33.18
C LEU A 244 -1.94 -43.01 33.39
N GLN A 245 -2.89 -43.94 33.28
CA GLN A 245 -4.33 -43.69 33.38
C GLN A 245 -4.92 -43.69 34.80
N GLY A 246 -4.10 -43.63 35.86
CA GLY A 246 -4.62 -43.53 37.23
C GLY A 246 -5.42 -42.22 37.44
N PRO A 247 -6.60 -42.24 38.08
CA PRO A 247 -7.44 -41.04 38.24
C PRO A 247 -6.75 -39.89 38.99
N TRP A 248 -5.85 -40.19 39.92
CA TRP A 248 -5.04 -39.19 40.64
C TRP A 248 -3.96 -38.54 39.75
N LEU A 249 -3.41 -39.28 38.78
CA LEU A 249 -2.42 -38.77 37.84
C LEU A 249 -3.02 -37.73 36.89
N GLY A 250 -4.30 -37.85 36.53
CA GLY A 250 -4.97 -36.90 35.64
C GLY A 250 -5.03 -35.48 36.20
N GLY A 251 -5.31 -35.32 37.49
CA GLY A 251 -5.32 -34.02 38.17
C GLY A 251 -3.92 -33.40 38.24
N LEU A 252 -2.92 -34.21 38.62
CA LEU A 252 -1.52 -33.79 38.68
C LEU A 252 -1.01 -33.34 37.31
N VAL A 253 -1.27 -34.12 36.26
CA VAL A 253 -0.87 -33.78 34.87
C VAL A 253 -1.48 -32.46 34.42
N THR A 254 -2.74 -32.22 34.74
CA THR A 254 -3.42 -30.96 34.37
C THR A 254 -2.77 -29.77 35.09
N LEU A 255 -2.55 -29.87 36.41
CA LEU A 255 -1.86 -28.83 37.19
C LEU A 255 -0.43 -28.57 36.70
N THR A 256 0.33 -29.63 36.42
CA THR A 256 1.69 -29.51 35.86
C THR A 256 1.68 -28.86 34.49
N THR A 257 0.73 -29.22 33.63
CA THR A 257 0.61 -28.61 32.28
C THR A 257 0.31 -27.12 32.39
N VAL A 258 -0.65 -26.72 33.23
CA VAL A 258 -0.97 -25.31 33.47
C VAL A 258 0.24 -24.57 34.04
N GLY A 259 0.92 -25.13 35.03
CA GLY A 259 2.13 -24.54 35.61
C GLY A 259 3.27 -24.36 34.59
N LEU A 260 3.47 -25.34 33.70
CA LEU A 260 4.46 -25.24 32.62
C LEU A 260 4.12 -24.16 31.59
N PHE A 261 2.85 -24.03 31.20
CA PHE A 261 2.43 -22.94 30.30
C PHE A 261 2.52 -21.57 30.97
N ILE A 262 2.22 -21.45 32.28
CA ILE A 262 2.45 -20.22 33.03
C ILE A 262 3.95 -19.88 33.04
N ALA A 263 4.82 -20.86 33.33
CA ALA A 263 6.27 -20.65 33.29
C ALA A 263 6.77 -20.26 31.90
N LEU A 264 6.21 -20.85 30.84
CA LEU A 264 6.50 -20.49 29.46
C LEU A 264 6.06 -19.05 29.16
N LEU A 265 4.85 -18.65 29.54
CA LEU A 265 4.32 -17.29 29.34
C LEU A 265 5.13 -16.24 30.11
N MET A 266 5.48 -16.52 31.37
CA MET A 266 6.32 -15.62 32.18
C MET A 266 7.72 -15.43 31.59
N ARG A 267 8.23 -16.45 30.88
CA ARG A 267 9.53 -16.40 30.23
C ARG A 267 9.48 -15.81 28.82
N TRP A 268 8.33 -15.93 28.15
CA TRP A 268 8.11 -15.35 26.84
C TRP A 268 7.82 -13.84 26.92
N ASP A 269 7.53 -13.28 28.10
CA ASP A 269 7.25 -11.85 28.27
C ASP A 269 8.32 -10.97 27.58
N PRO A 270 8.00 -10.35 26.43
CA PRO A 270 8.98 -9.67 25.59
C PRO A 270 9.40 -8.31 26.15
N GLY A 271 8.96 -7.94 27.35
CA GLY A 271 9.08 -6.59 27.89
C GLY A 271 10.49 -6.09 28.23
N THR A 272 11.58 -6.86 28.09
CA THR A 272 12.90 -6.41 28.61
C THR A 272 14.18 -6.80 27.85
N GLU A 273 14.17 -7.45 26.68
CA GLU A 273 15.44 -7.85 26.05
C GLU A 273 15.62 -7.40 24.59
N ASP A 274 16.14 -6.18 24.43
CA ASP A 274 16.99 -5.74 23.31
C ASP A 274 18.32 -6.53 23.32
N GLY A 275 18.24 -7.84 23.08
CA GLY A 275 19.36 -8.77 23.13
C GLY A 275 20.15 -8.87 21.82
N GLY A 276 21.04 -7.91 21.58
CA GLY A 276 22.44 -8.15 21.18
C GLY A 276 22.79 -8.97 19.93
N ALA A 277 21.94 -9.05 18.90
CA ALA A 277 22.38 -9.47 17.57
C ALA A 277 22.54 -8.21 16.70
N GLU A 278 23.79 -7.86 16.35
CA GLU A 278 24.16 -6.82 15.39
C GLU A 278 23.70 -7.17 13.96
N THR A 279 22.40 -7.37 13.77
CA THR A 279 21.77 -7.02 12.51
C THR A 279 21.51 -5.52 12.57
N PRO A 280 21.81 -4.72 11.53
CA PRO A 280 21.35 -3.34 11.47
C PRO A 280 19.83 -3.36 11.41
N GLU A 281 19.23 -3.41 12.59
CA GLU A 281 17.82 -3.23 12.80
C GLU A 281 17.58 -1.76 12.48
N VAL A 282 16.99 -1.51 11.32
CA VAL A 282 16.45 -0.20 11.00
C VAL A 282 15.25 -0.01 11.94
N SER A 283 15.56 0.41 13.16
CA SER A 283 14.58 0.96 14.09
C SER A 283 14.08 2.24 13.45
N PHE A 284 12.95 2.15 12.76
CA PHE A 284 12.17 3.34 12.49
C PHE A 284 11.72 3.84 13.85
N PRO A 285 12.05 5.08 14.25
CA PRO A 285 11.53 5.61 15.48
C PRO A 285 10.01 5.48 15.45
N GLU A 286 9.42 4.83 16.45
CA GLU A 286 7.98 4.84 16.65
C GLU A 286 7.56 6.30 16.84
N MET A 287 7.24 6.96 15.74
CA MET A 287 6.78 8.33 15.78
C MET A 287 5.35 8.32 16.25
N ALA A 288 5.15 8.57 17.54
CA ALA A 288 3.82 8.76 18.10
C ALA A 288 3.08 9.82 17.26
N PRO A 289 1.88 9.51 16.73
CA PRO A 289 1.10 10.49 15.99
C PRO A 289 0.60 11.56 16.96
N ALA A 290 0.80 12.82 16.60
CA ALA A 290 0.16 13.96 17.24
C ALA A 290 -1.15 14.29 16.52
N ARG A 291 -2.09 14.86 17.27
CA ARG A 291 -3.39 15.32 16.75
C ARG A 291 -3.65 16.74 17.22
N ALA A 292 -4.25 17.54 16.35
CA ALA A 292 -4.71 18.88 16.67
C ALA A 292 -6.02 19.17 15.96
N ASP A 293 -6.98 19.77 16.66
CA ASP A 293 -8.27 20.15 16.07
C ASP A 293 -8.35 21.68 16.00
N THR A 294 -8.85 22.19 14.88
CA THR A 294 -9.25 23.60 14.71
C THR A 294 -10.75 23.68 14.49
N ARG A 295 -11.29 24.86 14.17
CA ARG A 295 -12.72 24.97 13.86
C ARG A 295 -13.09 24.20 12.59
N HIS A 296 -12.21 24.24 11.59
CA HIS A 296 -12.48 23.67 10.26
C HIS A 296 -11.65 22.44 9.92
N TYR A 297 -10.68 22.04 10.76
CA TYR A 297 -9.82 20.89 10.49
C TYR A 297 -9.65 19.95 11.68
N ARG A 298 -9.33 18.70 11.37
CA ARG A 298 -8.77 17.70 12.30
C ARG A 298 -7.44 17.20 11.73
N PHE A 299 -6.35 17.60 12.34
CA PHE A 299 -5.00 17.30 11.88
C PHE A 299 -4.43 16.04 12.53
N THR A 300 -3.73 15.24 11.72
CA THR A 300 -2.85 14.15 12.17
C THR A 300 -1.45 14.36 11.62
N TYR A 301 -0.41 14.26 12.45
CA TYR A 301 0.97 14.47 11.99
C TYR A 301 2.00 13.78 12.90
N PRO A 302 3.23 13.48 12.43
CA PRO A 302 4.29 12.95 13.28
C PRO A 302 4.62 13.94 14.40
N SER A 303 4.65 13.48 15.65
CA SER A 303 4.95 14.37 16.81
C SER A 303 6.27 15.13 16.69
N SER A 304 7.26 14.58 15.97
CA SER A 304 8.52 15.24 15.62
C SER A 304 8.34 16.53 14.81
N LEU A 305 7.24 16.67 14.07
CA LEU A 305 6.90 17.84 13.26
C LEU A 305 6.05 18.88 14.00
N SER A 306 5.75 18.71 15.30
CA SER A 306 4.87 19.62 16.05
C SER A 306 5.27 21.09 15.97
N LYS A 307 6.58 21.38 16.00
CA LYS A 307 7.09 22.77 15.87
C LYS A 307 6.82 23.38 14.50
N ARG A 308 6.85 22.56 13.44
CA ARG A 308 6.53 22.99 12.06
C ARG A 308 5.02 23.08 11.83
N ALA A 309 4.24 22.20 12.48
CA ALA A 309 2.79 22.19 12.37
C ALA A 309 2.16 23.44 13.01
N GLY A 310 2.68 23.92 14.15
CA GLY A 310 2.13 25.06 14.89
C GLY A 310 1.73 26.27 14.03
N PRO A 311 2.64 26.89 13.27
CA PRO A 311 2.32 28.03 12.41
C PRO A 311 1.25 27.76 11.34
N LEU A 312 1.17 26.53 10.84
CA LEU A 312 0.14 26.10 9.88
C LEU A 312 -1.23 25.98 10.58
N LEU A 313 -1.26 25.34 11.75
CA LEU A 313 -2.46 25.17 12.57
C LEU A 313 -3.06 26.53 12.95
N ASP A 314 -2.21 27.49 13.33
CA ASP A 314 -2.64 28.85 13.70
C ASP A 314 -3.32 29.61 12.54
N GLN A 315 -2.98 29.27 11.29
CA GLN A 315 -3.53 29.91 10.09
C GLN A 315 -4.60 29.07 9.37
N ALA A 316 -4.78 27.81 9.75
CA ALA A 316 -5.61 26.84 9.04
C ALA A 316 -7.05 27.35 8.84
N ASP A 317 -7.70 27.82 9.91
CA ASP A 317 -9.08 28.31 9.81
C ASP A 317 -9.22 29.54 8.89
N SER A 318 -8.19 30.41 8.84
CA SER A 318 -8.16 31.53 7.91
C SER A 318 -8.00 31.09 6.45
N VAL A 319 -7.21 30.03 6.21
CA VAL A 319 -7.09 29.42 4.88
C VAL A 319 -8.44 28.88 4.44
N PHE A 320 -9.10 28.07 5.29
CA PHE A 320 -10.41 27.52 4.99
C PHE A 320 -11.43 28.60 4.68
N GLU A 321 -11.55 29.62 5.53
CA GLU A 321 -12.51 30.70 5.33
C GLU A 321 -12.25 31.51 4.05
N THR A 322 -10.99 31.68 3.65
CA THR A 322 -10.62 32.35 2.39
C THR A 322 -11.08 31.54 1.18
N VAL A 323 -10.77 30.24 1.15
CA VAL A 323 -11.21 29.36 0.05
C VAL A 323 -12.74 29.24 0.04
N ARG A 324 -13.36 29.06 1.21
CA ARG A 324 -14.82 28.97 1.39
C ARG A 324 -15.53 30.21 0.85
N ALA A 325 -15.03 31.40 1.19
CA ALA A 325 -15.60 32.66 0.73
C ALA A 325 -15.50 32.80 -0.79
N PHE A 326 -14.36 32.44 -1.39
CA PHE A 326 -14.18 32.45 -2.85
C PHE A 326 -15.11 31.45 -3.56
N MET A 327 -15.23 30.24 -3.01
CA MET A 327 -16.07 29.17 -3.58
C MET A 327 -17.57 29.37 -3.31
N GLY A 328 -17.94 30.27 -2.39
CA GLY A 328 -19.32 30.57 -2.05
C GLY A 328 -20.07 29.42 -1.38
N VAL A 329 -19.37 28.58 -0.59
CA VAL A 329 -19.94 27.37 0.01
C VAL A 329 -20.12 27.46 1.53
N GLU A 330 -20.97 26.59 2.06
CA GLU A 330 -21.09 26.38 3.49
C GLU A 330 -19.91 25.57 4.04
N ALA A 331 -19.57 25.79 5.31
CA ALA A 331 -18.40 25.19 5.94
C ALA A 331 -18.49 23.66 6.11
N GLY A 332 -19.69 23.08 6.21
CA GLY A 332 -19.89 21.64 6.36
C GLY A 332 -19.18 21.03 7.59
N GLU A 333 -18.80 19.75 7.47
CA GLU A 333 -17.99 19.07 8.48
C GLU A 333 -16.53 19.55 8.47
N PRO A 334 -15.78 19.43 9.59
CA PRO A 334 -14.33 19.68 9.58
C PRO A 334 -13.59 18.76 8.59
N VAL A 335 -12.59 19.31 7.90
CA VAL A 335 -11.70 18.61 6.97
C VAL A 335 -10.66 17.81 7.74
N ARG A 336 -10.43 16.55 7.36
CA ARG A 336 -9.37 15.74 7.94
C ARG A 336 -8.08 16.03 7.20
N ALA A 337 -7.04 16.46 7.89
CA ALA A 337 -5.77 16.85 7.28
C ALA A 337 -4.62 15.99 7.82
N ASP A 338 -4.10 15.10 6.99
CA ASP A 338 -2.94 14.27 7.35
C ASP A 338 -1.64 14.93 6.85
N LEU A 339 -0.80 15.34 7.79
CA LEU A 339 0.48 16.00 7.49
C LEU A 339 1.67 15.03 7.48
N GLY A 340 1.40 13.72 7.58
CA GLY A 340 2.42 12.66 7.61
C GLY A 340 3.06 12.33 6.27
N GLY A 341 2.41 12.68 5.15
CA GLY A 341 2.94 12.44 3.80
C GLY A 341 1.88 12.62 2.71
N SER A 342 2.33 12.77 1.46
CA SER A 342 1.53 12.88 0.23
C SER A 342 1.94 11.79 -0.79
N GLN A 343 1.33 11.76 -1.99
CA GLN A 343 1.84 10.92 -3.09
C GLN A 343 3.26 11.35 -3.47
N ARG A 344 4.10 10.41 -3.95
CA ARG A 344 5.43 10.76 -4.50
C ARG A 344 5.25 11.84 -5.59
N HIS A 345 6.16 12.81 -5.63
CA HIS A 345 6.12 13.94 -6.58
C HIS A 345 4.92 14.90 -6.46
N THR A 346 4.18 14.88 -5.34
CA THR A 346 3.11 15.86 -5.04
C THR A 346 3.35 16.49 -3.68
N ALA A 347 3.05 17.79 -3.52
CA ALA A 347 3.11 18.45 -2.22
C ALA A 347 1.89 18.10 -1.32
N GLY A 348 0.78 17.71 -1.94
CA GLY A 348 -0.44 17.28 -1.28
C GLY A 348 -1.38 16.50 -2.20
N THR A 349 -2.43 15.90 -1.61
CA THR A 349 -3.56 15.28 -2.31
C THR A 349 -4.85 15.43 -1.52
N ALA A 350 -6.00 15.49 -2.19
CA ALA A 350 -7.30 15.63 -1.54
C ALA A 350 -8.34 14.64 -2.09
N PHE A 351 -9.06 14.01 -1.17
CA PHE A 351 -10.18 13.12 -1.47
C PHE A 351 -11.32 13.31 -0.47
N TRP A 352 -12.48 13.70 -1.00
CA TRP A 352 -13.69 14.07 -0.27
C TRP A 352 -13.47 15.10 0.80
N ASN A 353 -13.43 14.65 2.05
CA ASN A 353 -13.30 15.48 3.21
C ASN A 353 -11.94 15.26 3.90
N THR A 354 -10.99 14.69 3.16
CA THR A 354 -9.66 14.39 3.62
C THR A 354 -8.66 15.03 2.67
N LEU A 355 -7.67 15.70 3.22
CA LEU A 355 -6.48 16.11 2.50
C LEU A 355 -5.24 15.52 3.16
N ARG A 356 -4.20 15.35 2.37
CA ARG A 356 -2.87 14.88 2.75
C ARG A 356 -1.85 15.89 2.27
N MET A 357 -0.83 16.19 3.05
CA MET A 357 0.28 17.05 2.64
C MET A 357 1.57 16.66 3.35
N GLN A 358 2.72 16.81 2.69
CA GLN A 358 3.99 16.40 3.25
C GLN A 358 4.72 17.56 3.96
N LEU A 359 4.39 17.77 5.24
CA LEU A 359 4.97 18.86 6.04
C LEU A 359 6.49 18.74 6.25
N ALA A 360 7.07 17.55 6.08
CA ALA A 360 8.51 17.34 6.23
C ALA A 360 9.34 18.09 5.17
N HIS A 361 8.80 18.29 3.96
CA HIS A 361 9.50 18.96 2.85
C HIS A 361 9.17 20.45 2.74
N LEU A 362 8.08 20.89 3.36
CA LEU A 362 7.65 22.29 3.37
C LEU A 362 8.40 23.02 4.49
N SER A 363 9.45 23.73 4.12
CA SER A 363 10.36 24.38 5.09
C SER A 363 9.85 25.76 5.51
N LEU A 364 9.05 26.41 4.67
CA LEU A 364 8.52 27.75 4.90
C LEU A 364 7.02 27.69 5.27
N PRO A 365 6.58 28.39 6.33
CA PRO A 365 5.16 28.43 6.70
C PRO A 365 4.22 28.94 5.60
N GLU A 366 4.71 29.86 4.76
CA GLU A 366 3.92 30.41 3.64
C GLU A 366 3.66 29.36 2.56
N GLU A 367 4.64 28.52 2.28
CA GLU A 367 4.54 27.39 1.34
C GLU A 367 3.55 26.35 1.86
N ALA A 368 3.66 25.98 3.14
CA ALA A 368 2.70 25.06 3.76
C ALA A 368 1.26 25.61 3.74
N ARG A 369 1.10 26.92 3.93
CA ARG A 369 -0.19 27.59 3.84
C ARG A 369 -0.76 27.59 2.42
N ALA A 370 0.10 27.83 1.42
CA ALA A 370 -0.29 27.79 0.02
C ALA A 370 -0.77 26.40 -0.39
N VAL A 371 0.00 25.36 -0.06
CA VAL A 371 -0.39 23.95 -0.28
C VAL A 371 -1.69 23.61 0.43
N LEU A 372 -1.87 24.01 1.70
CA LEU A 372 -3.14 23.80 2.40
C LEU A 372 -4.32 24.47 1.69
N GLY A 373 -4.11 25.67 1.13
CA GLY A 373 -5.11 26.38 0.34
C GLY A 373 -5.45 25.66 -0.98
N HIS A 374 -4.44 25.15 -1.68
CA HIS A 374 -4.59 24.30 -2.86
C HIS A 374 -5.45 23.07 -2.55
N GLU A 375 -5.05 22.28 -1.55
CA GLU A 375 -5.75 21.05 -1.18
C GLU A 375 -7.17 21.30 -0.63
N THR A 376 -7.35 22.39 0.11
CA THR A 376 -8.68 22.79 0.60
C THR A 376 -9.61 23.14 -0.57
N THR A 377 -9.08 23.67 -1.67
CA THR A 377 -9.85 23.96 -2.88
C THR A 377 -10.41 22.68 -3.49
N HIS A 378 -9.62 21.62 -3.57
CA HIS A 378 -10.10 20.31 -4.03
C HIS A 378 -11.20 19.75 -3.13
N VAL A 379 -11.02 19.78 -1.80
CA VAL A 379 -12.05 19.33 -0.84
C VAL A 379 -13.36 20.10 -1.03
N LEU A 380 -13.31 21.43 -1.15
CA LEU A 380 -14.52 22.22 -1.33
C LEU A 380 -15.15 22.05 -2.73
N ALA A 381 -14.34 21.89 -3.78
CA ALA A 381 -14.83 21.60 -5.13
C ALA A 381 -15.59 20.27 -5.17
N GLN A 382 -15.02 19.25 -4.53
CA GLN A 382 -15.63 17.93 -4.38
C GLN A 382 -16.96 17.98 -3.59
N ARG A 383 -17.06 18.81 -2.55
CA ARG A 383 -18.32 19.02 -1.81
C ARG A 383 -19.40 19.68 -2.65
N ILE A 384 -19.05 20.67 -3.50
CA ILE A 384 -20.00 21.33 -4.39
C ILE A 384 -20.56 20.32 -5.39
N VAL A 385 -19.67 19.53 -5.98
CA VAL A 385 -20.02 18.56 -7.02
C VAL A 385 -20.79 17.37 -6.44
N GLY A 386 -20.53 17.00 -5.19
CA GLY A 386 -21.17 15.87 -4.52
C GLY A 386 -20.68 14.51 -5.03
N PRO A 387 -21.17 13.42 -4.42
CA PRO A 387 -20.57 12.11 -4.62
C PRO A 387 -20.69 11.56 -6.04
N GLU A 388 -21.80 11.84 -6.71
CA GLU A 388 -22.09 11.39 -8.07
C GLU A 388 -21.21 12.10 -9.11
N GLY A 389 -20.81 13.35 -8.85
CA GLY A 389 -19.99 14.11 -9.79
C GLY A 389 -18.48 14.03 -9.53
N ALA A 390 -18.02 13.34 -8.47
CA ALA A 390 -16.58 13.18 -8.14
C ALA A 390 -15.75 12.76 -9.35
N THR A 391 -16.23 11.70 -10.00
CA THR A 391 -15.57 11.03 -11.10
C THR A 391 -15.47 11.95 -12.30
N ARG A 392 -16.54 12.72 -12.56
CA ARG A 392 -16.55 13.75 -13.59
C ARG A 392 -15.57 14.88 -13.27
N LEU A 393 -15.50 15.35 -12.03
CA LEU A 393 -14.49 16.35 -11.66
C LEU A 393 -13.06 15.82 -11.85
N GLY A 394 -12.83 14.55 -11.55
CA GLY A 394 -11.55 13.87 -11.77
C GLY A 394 -11.14 13.80 -13.26
N SER A 395 -12.10 13.61 -14.17
CA SER A 395 -11.83 13.61 -15.62
C SER A 395 -11.59 15.00 -16.19
N LEU A 396 -11.97 16.07 -15.48
CA LEU A 396 -11.65 17.46 -15.84
C LEU A 396 -10.36 17.93 -15.17
N ARG A 397 -9.26 17.19 -15.31
CA ARG A 397 -8.01 17.42 -14.55
C ARG A 397 -7.48 18.86 -14.65
N MET A 398 -7.45 19.46 -15.85
CA MET A 398 -7.05 20.87 -16.02
C MET A 398 -7.98 21.83 -15.27
N PHE A 399 -9.28 21.55 -15.20
CA PHE A 399 -10.22 22.34 -14.42
C PHE A 399 -9.92 22.20 -12.92
N ASN A 400 -9.80 20.96 -12.43
CA ASN A 400 -9.62 20.68 -11.01
C ASN A 400 -8.28 21.23 -10.48
N GLU A 401 -7.16 20.88 -11.11
CA GLU A 401 -5.82 21.37 -10.73
C GLU A 401 -5.64 22.86 -11.02
N GLY A 402 -6.20 23.34 -12.13
CA GLY A 402 -6.14 24.75 -12.50
C GLY A 402 -6.88 25.66 -11.52
N LEU A 403 -8.02 25.21 -10.99
CA LEU A 403 -8.77 25.94 -9.98
C LEU A 403 -8.00 26.03 -8.67
N ALA A 404 -7.46 24.91 -8.20
CA ALA A 404 -6.67 24.85 -6.99
C ALA A 404 -5.40 25.72 -7.11
N SER A 405 -4.69 25.65 -8.25
CA SER A 405 -3.55 26.53 -8.56
C SER A 405 -3.96 28.00 -8.58
N TYR A 406 -5.11 28.33 -9.19
CA TYR A 406 -5.59 29.70 -9.24
C TYR A 406 -5.84 30.25 -7.84
N VAL A 407 -6.48 29.47 -6.96
CA VAL A 407 -6.75 29.86 -5.56
C VAL A 407 -5.44 29.98 -4.78
N GLU A 408 -4.56 28.99 -4.89
CA GLU A 408 -3.22 28.99 -4.28
C GLU A 408 -2.49 30.29 -4.57
N TYR A 409 -2.32 30.61 -5.85
CA TYR A 409 -1.51 31.73 -6.28
C TYR A 409 -2.20 33.09 -6.10
N ARG A 410 -3.53 33.14 -6.11
CA ARG A 410 -4.28 34.39 -5.91
C ARG A 410 -4.27 34.83 -4.46
N PHE A 411 -4.40 33.89 -3.52
CA PHE A 411 -4.69 34.22 -2.13
C PHE A 411 -3.55 33.92 -1.16
N PHE A 412 -2.66 32.97 -1.47
CA PHE A 412 -1.69 32.46 -0.49
C PHE A 412 -0.23 32.68 -0.89
N GLN A 413 0.05 32.82 -2.18
CA GLN A 413 1.39 33.13 -2.69
C GLN A 413 1.64 34.64 -2.84
N PRO A 414 2.89 35.12 -2.68
CA PRO A 414 3.25 36.51 -2.94
C PRO A 414 2.96 36.94 -4.39
N PRO A 415 2.66 38.24 -4.63
CA PRO A 415 2.42 38.76 -5.98
C PRO A 415 3.58 38.58 -6.98
N ASP A 416 4.80 38.34 -6.51
CA ASP A 416 6.00 38.15 -7.33
C ASP A 416 6.38 36.67 -7.53
N ALA A 417 5.76 35.73 -6.79
CA ALA A 417 5.85 34.29 -7.05
C ALA A 417 5.23 33.90 -8.41
N LYS A 418 4.66 34.87 -9.14
CA LYS A 418 3.96 34.72 -10.42
C LYS A 418 4.87 34.44 -11.63
N LYS A 419 6.19 34.51 -11.50
CA LYS A 419 7.07 34.61 -12.68
C LYS A 419 7.20 33.27 -13.41
N GLU A 420 7.42 32.16 -12.72
CA GLU A 420 7.85 30.93 -13.38
C GLU A 420 6.71 30.17 -14.06
N ASP A 421 5.56 29.97 -13.40
CA ASP A 421 4.37 29.36 -14.01
C ASP A 421 3.95 30.06 -15.31
N ARG A 422 3.94 31.39 -15.27
CA ARG A 422 3.55 32.23 -16.42
C ARG A 422 4.56 32.12 -17.54
N VAL A 423 5.84 32.02 -17.19
CA VAL A 423 6.92 31.81 -18.14
C VAL A 423 6.80 30.42 -18.78
N ILE A 424 6.47 29.36 -18.04
CA ILE A 424 6.21 28.04 -18.62
C ILE A 424 4.98 28.06 -19.53
N ALA A 425 3.87 28.64 -19.09
CA ALA A 425 2.67 28.77 -19.92
C ALA A 425 2.98 29.53 -21.23
N ALA A 426 3.76 30.61 -21.14
CA ALA A 426 4.23 31.36 -22.30
C ALA A 426 5.15 30.52 -23.20
N ALA A 427 6.10 29.76 -22.62
CA ALA A 427 7.04 28.95 -23.39
C ALA A 427 6.35 27.83 -24.16
N VAL A 428 5.43 27.10 -23.51
CA VAL A 428 4.64 26.04 -24.15
C VAL A 428 3.77 26.63 -25.26
N ARG A 429 3.18 27.82 -25.04
CA ARG A 429 2.44 28.55 -26.10
C ARG A 429 3.34 28.96 -27.27
N ALA A 430 4.50 29.56 -26.99
CA ALA A 430 5.44 30.01 -28.01
C ALA A 430 5.96 28.85 -28.88
N ARG A 431 6.14 27.68 -28.28
CA ARG A 431 6.50 26.43 -28.96
C ARG A 431 5.34 25.78 -29.73
N ARG A 432 4.12 26.35 -29.66
CA ARG A 432 2.87 25.84 -30.25
C ARG A 432 2.44 24.47 -29.71
N GLU A 433 2.72 24.23 -28.44
CA GLU A 433 2.46 22.95 -27.79
C GLU A 433 1.18 22.95 -26.93
N VAL A 434 0.42 24.04 -26.95
CA VAL A 434 -0.90 24.13 -26.29
C VAL A 434 -1.99 23.76 -27.30
N LYS A 435 -2.55 22.55 -27.20
CA LYS A 435 -3.66 22.08 -28.04
C LYS A 435 -4.91 21.86 -27.19
N LEU A 436 -6.06 22.33 -27.68
CA LEU A 436 -7.31 22.29 -26.94
C LEU A 436 -7.74 20.84 -26.64
N GLU A 437 -7.58 19.95 -27.61
CA GLU A 437 -7.94 18.55 -27.50
C GLU A 437 -7.11 17.84 -26.42
N GLU A 438 -5.83 18.17 -26.31
CA GLU A 438 -4.95 17.65 -25.25
C GLU A 438 -5.37 18.18 -23.88
N LEU A 439 -5.75 19.46 -23.76
CA LEU A 439 -6.15 20.07 -22.49
C LEU A 439 -7.47 19.56 -21.92
N LEU A 440 -8.40 19.18 -22.80
CA LEU A 440 -9.71 18.66 -22.42
C LEU A 440 -9.68 17.15 -22.10
N GLU A 441 -8.62 16.45 -22.51
CA GLU A 441 -8.45 15.00 -22.39
C GLU A 441 -7.17 14.66 -21.61
N PRO A 442 -7.25 14.44 -20.27
CA PRO A 442 -6.08 14.27 -19.41
C PRO A 442 -5.12 13.16 -19.86
N ASP A 443 -5.66 12.05 -20.35
CA ASP A 443 -4.86 10.90 -20.82
C ASP A 443 -4.08 11.26 -22.09
N THR A 444 -4.69 12.04 -22.98
CA THR A 444 -4.01 12.53 -24.18
C THR A 444 -2.90 13.50 -23.80
N LEU A 445 -3.14 14.40 -22.84
CA LEU A 445 -2.10 15.29 -22.32
C LEU A 445 -0.93 14.50 -21.72
N ALA A 446 -1.19 13.52 -20.86
CA ALA A 446 -0.15 12.71 -20.22
C ALA A 446 0.61 11.83 -21.22
N ALA A 447 -0.07 11.30 -22.23
CA ALA A 447 0.55 10.50 -23.28
C ALA A 447 1.52 11.35 -24.13
N GLN A 448 1.16 12.59 -24.44
CA GLN A 448 1.90 13.43 -25.38
C GLN A 448 2.87 14.42 -24.70
N ARG A 449 2.54 14.88 -23.49
CA ARG A 449 3.17 16.01 -22.80
C ARG A 449 3.42 15.72 -21.32
N ASP A 450 3.96 16.71 -20.64
CA ASP A 450 3.98 16.72 -19.19
C ASP A 450 2.57 16.95 -18.62
N ALA A 451 2.07 15.99 -17.86
CA ALA A 451 0.77 16.08 -17.19
C ALA A 451 0.70 17.27 -16.21
N ASN A 452 1.85 17.76 -15.71
CA ASN A 452 1.90 18.93 -14.83
C ASN A 452 1.64 20.27 -15.56
N LEU A 453 1.45 20.28 -16.88
CA LEU A 453 1.01 21.49 -17.58
C LEU A 453 -0.38 21.96 -17.16
N VAL A 454 -1.18 21.10 -16.52
CA VAL A 454 -2.49 21.44 -15.96
C VAL A 454 -2.43 22.58 -14.95
N TYR A 455 -1.34 22.71 -14.17
CA TYR A 455 -1.20 23.77 -13.17
C TYR A 455 -0.98 25.15 -13.82
N PRO A 456 0.11 25.40 -14.59
CA PRO A 456 0.36 26.70 -15.19
C PRO A 456 -0.69 27.09 -16.24
N LEU A 457 -1.16 26.15 -17.07
CA LEU A 457 -2.18 26.45 -18.07
C LEU A 457 -3.57 26.59 -17.44
N GLY A 458 -3.92 25.72 -16.49
CA GLY A 458 -5.19 25.79 -15.77
C GLY A 458 -5.35 27.10 -15.02
N ARG A 459 -4.28 27.60 -14.39
CA ARG A 459 -4.28 28.92 -13.76
C ARG A 459 -4.62 30.05 -14.74
N VAL A 460 -3.98 30.10 -15.91
CA VAL A 460 -4.27 31.13 -16.93
C VAL A 460 -5.71 31.00 -17.45
N PHE A 461 -6.22 29.77 -17.55
CA PHE A 461 -7.61 29.51 -17.90
C PHE A 461 -8.58 30.07 -16.85
N PHE A 462 -8.33 29.89 -15.55
CA PHE A 462 -9.17 30.47 -14.50
C PHE A 462 -9.04 32.00 -14.40
N GLU A 463 -7.87 32.56 -14.71
CA GLU A 463 -7.72 34.01 -14.88
C GLU A 463 -8.64 34.54 -16.00
N ALA A 464 -8.76 33.82 -17.13
CA ALA A 464 -9.68 34.15 -18.22
C ALA A 464 -11.15 34.00 -17.81
N LEU A 465 -11.50 32.87 -17.20
CA LEU A 465 -12.87 32.56 -16.76
C LEU A 465 -13.38 33.60 -15.76
N VAL A 466 -12.62 33.89 -14.70
CA VAL A 466 -13.00 34.84 -13.66
C VAL A 466 -13.05 36.26 -14.21
N ALA A 467 -12.11 36.65 -15.09
CA ALA A 467 -12.13 37.99 -15.68
C ALA A 467 -13.39 38.25 -16.52
N ARG A 468 -13.88 37.24 -17.25
CA ARG A 468 -15.09 37.37 -18.07
C ARG A 468 -16.39 37.22 -17.29
N HIS A 469 -16.45 36.22 -16.40
CA HIS A 469 -17.72 35.76 -15.81
C HIS A 469 -17.83 36.03 -14.30
N GLY A 470 -16.86 36.71 -13.71
CA GLY A 470 -16.81 37.11 -12.29
C GLY A 470 -16.31 36.01 -11.36
N GLU A 471 -16.06 36.38 -10.09
CA GLU A 471 -15.48 35.48 -9.08
C GLU A 471 -16.33 34.23 -8.78
N GLY A 472 -17.65 34.31 -8.93
CA GLY A 472 -18.54 33.16 -8.73
C GLY A 472 -18.56 32.15 -9.89
N ALA A 473 -17.86 32.40 -11.00
CA ALA A 473 -17.91 31.52 -12.17
C ALA A 473 -17.42 30.09 -11.91
N PRO A 474 -16.28 29.85 -11.22
CA PRO A 474 -15.82 28.50 -10.90
C PRO A 474 -16.86 27.68 -10.13
N ALA A 475 -17.47 28.26 -9.09
CA ALA A 475 -18.48 27.60 -8.28
C ALA A 475 -19.75 27.26 -9.08
N ARG A 476 -20.17 28.12 -10.02
CA ARG A 476 -21.29 27.84 -10.94
C ARG A 476 -21.00 26.62 -11.83
N VAL A 477 -19.80 26.52 -12.39
CA VAL A 477 -19.39 25.37 -13.22
C VAL A 477 -19.36 24.09 -12.38
N LEU A 478 -18.79 24.13 -11.18
CA LEU A 478 -18.79 22.97 -10.27
C LEU A 478 -20.22 22.54 -9.89
N THR A 479 -21.11 23.50 -9.62
CA THR A 479 -22.52 23.20 -9.33
C THR A 479 -23.21 22.56 -10.54
N ALA A 480 -22.93 23.05 -11.75
CA ALA A 480 -23.46 22.50 -12.99
C ALA A 480 -22.92 21.08 -13.28
N LEU A 481 -21.69 20.78 -12.87
CA LEU A 481 -21.09 19.45 -12.97
C LEU A 481 -21.70 18.45 -11.97
N GLY A 482 -22.09 18.94 -10.78
CA GLY A 482 -22.72 18.16 -9.72
C GLY A 482 -24.24 18.05 -9.79
N ARG A 483 -24.89 18.56 -10.85
CA ARG A 483 -26.35 18.53 -10.95
C ARG A 483 -26.85 17.08 -11.09
N LYS A 484 -28.00 16.80 -10.47
CA LYS A 484 -28.60 15.45 -10.40
C LYS A 484 -29.02 14.89 -11.76
N ASP A 485 -29.25 15.75 -12.73
CA ASP A 485 -29.66 15.42 -14.09
C ASP A 485 -28.50 15.51 -15.09
N ALA A 486 -27.24 15.62 -14.62
CA ALA A 486 -26.09 15.58 -15.50
C ALA A 486 -25.93 14.17 -16.09
N PRO A 487 -25.70 14.06 -17.41
CA PRO A 487 -25.46 12.77 -18.06
C PRO A 487 -24.32 11.97 -17.40
N GLU A 488 -24.48 10.65 -17.27
CA GLU A 488 -23.53 9.78 -16.58
C GLU A 488 -22.29 9.44 -17.44
N ASP A 489 -22.47 9.33 -18.76
CA ASP A 489 -21.44 8.81 -19.69
C ASP A 489 -20.68 9.91 -20.48
N LEU A 490 -20.73 11.17 -20.04
CA LEU A 490 -19.98 12.23 -20.69
C LEU A 490 -18.56 12.31 -20.13
N GLU A 491 -17.60 12.25 -21.04
CA GLU A 491 -16.17 12.37 -20.74
C GLU A 491 -15.55 13.49 -21.58
N GLY A 492 -14.35 13.92 -21.15
CA GLY A 492 -13.49 14.79 -21.93
C GLY A 492 -14.18 16.08 -22.40
N ALA A 493 -14.00 16.42 -23.67
CA ALA A 493 -14.54 17.66 -24.24
C ALA A 493 -16.07 17.82 -24.08
N LEU A 494 -16.84 16.73 -24.11
CA LEU A 494 -18.30 16.80 -23.97
C LEU A 494 -18.72 17.10 -22.52
N ALA A 495 -18.01 16.54 -21.54
CA ALA A 495 -18.25 16.85 -20.13
C ALA A 495 -17.97 18.33 -19.82
N TRP A 496 -16.89 18.87 -20.37
CA TRP A 496 -16.58 20.31 -20.29
C TRP A 496 -17.70 21.15 -20.89
N GLN A 497 -18.14 20.84 -22.10
CA GLN A 497 -19.17 21.59 -22.80
C GLN A 497 -20.50 21.59 -22.02
N ASP A 498 -20.92 20.42 -21.53
CA ASP A 498 -22.15 20.26 -20.74
C ASP A 498 -22.12 21.09 -19.45
N ALA A 499 -21.01 21.02 -18.70
CA ALA A 499 -20.87 21.73 -17.43
C ALA A 499 -20.88 23.26 -17.64
N PHE A 500 -20.15 23.75 -18.64
CA PHE A 500 -20.10 25.19 -18.95
C PHE A 500 -21.43 25.72 -19.48
N GLN A 501 -22.05 25.01 -20.42
CA GLN A 501 -23.35 25.40 -20.97
C GLN A 501 -24.42 25.45 -19.88
N SER A 502 -24.45 24.47 -18.99
CA SER A 502 -25.41 24.42 -17.88
C SER A 502 -25.12 25.47 -16.80
N ALA A 503 -23.88 25.93 -16.69
CA ALA A 503 -23.50 27.09 -15.87
C ALA A 503 -23.85 28.44 -16.54
N GLY A 504 -24.39 28.43 -17.76
CA GLY A 504 -24.67 29.63 -18.55
C GLY A 504 -23.41 30.31 -19.08
N ILE A 505 -22.35 29.55 -19.33
CA ILE A 505 -21.03 30.03 -19.74
C ILE A 505 -20.68 29.43 -21.12
N ASP A 506 -20.29 30.29 -22.05
CA ASP A 506 -19.79 29.86 -23.36
C ASP A 506 -18.32 29.47 -23.24
N LEU A 507 -18.05 28.16 -23.26
CA LEU A 507 -16.70 27.60 -23.11
C LEU A 507 -15.74 28.10 -24.21
N SER A 508 -16.23 28.29 -25.44
CA SER A 508 -15.38 28.75 -26.55
C SER A 508 -14.88 30.16 -26.32
N GLN A 509 -15.72 31.06 -25.79
CA GLN A 509 -15.29 32.42 -25.45
C GLN A 509 -14.26 32.45 -24.32
N VAL A 510 -14.36 31.52 -23.36
CA VAL A 510 -13.35 31.40 -22.29
C VAL A 510 -12.02 30.95 -22.89
N PHE A 511 -12.03 29.99 -23.82
CA PHE A 511 -10.81 29.56 -24.51
C PHE A 511 -10.20 30.65 -25.40
N ASP A 512 -11.01 31.45 -26.09
CA ASP A 512 -10.51 32.58 -26.89
C ASP A 512 -9.72 33.57 -26.01
N ASP A 513 -10.24 33.91 -24.82
CA ASP A 513 -9.54 34.77 -23.88
C ASP A 513 -8.33 34.11 -23.24
N PHE A 514 -8.41 32.81 -22.96
CA PHE A 514 -7.28 32.04 -22.48
C PHE A 514 -6.12 32.11 -23.46
N PHE A 515 -6.37 31.86 -24.76
CA PHE A 515 -5.35 31.98 -25.79
C PHE A 515 -4.86 33.41 -25.99
N ALA A 516 -5.75 34.41 -25.94
CA ALA A 516 -5.35 35.82 -26.01
C ALA A 516 -4.42 36.22 -24.84
N ARG A 517 -4.69 35.69 -23.63
CA ARG A 517 -3.81 35.89 -22.46
C ARG A 517 -2.46 35.21 -22.64
N LEU A 518 -2.43 33.96 -23.12
CA LEU A 518 -1.19 33.28 -23.42
C LEU A 518 -0.37 34.04 -24.46
N ASP A 519 -0.99 34.56 -25.52
CA ASP A 519 -0.32 35.40 -26.52
C ASP A 519 0.23 36.69 -25.92
N GLY A 520 -0.49 37.30 -24.96
CA GLY A 520 0.00 38.41 -24.16
C GLY A 520 1.23 38.06 -23.32
N LEU A 521 1.26 36.89 -22.69
CA LEU A 521 2.42 36.40 -21.94
C LEU A 521 3.62 36.13 -22.87
N VAL A 522 3.38 35.54 -24.05
CA VAL A 522 4.43 35.36 -25.06
C VAL A 522 5.01 36.70 -25.51
N ALA A 523 4.16 37.69 -25.77
CA ALA A 523 4.63 39.04 -26.10
C ALA A 523 5.43 39.67 -24.96
N HIS A 524 5.00 39.50 -23.71
CA HIS A 524 5.68 40.05 -22.53
C HIS A 524 7.06 39.42 -22.29
N HIS A 525 7.21 38.12 -22.56
CA HIS A 525 8.44 37.36 -22.31
C HIS A 525 9.27 37.05 -23.56
N ARG A 526 8.97 37.68 -24.71
CA ARG A 526 9.54 37.31 -26.02
C ARG A 526 11.05 37.20 -26.03
N GLU A 527 11.76 38.23 -25.54
CA GLU A 527 13.22 38.25 -25.54
C GLU A 527 13.83 37.05 -24.80
N TRP A 528 13.25 36.71 -23.65
CA TRP A 528 13.68 35.57 -22.86
C TRP A 528 13.31 34.23 -23.54
N LEU A 529 12.11 34.14 -24.12
CA LEU A 529 11.63 32.96 -24.82
C LEU A 529 12.45 32.65 -26.08
N ASP A 530 12.85 33.69 -26.83
CA ASP A 530 13.67 33.56 -28.03
C ASP A 530 15.11 33.08 -27.70
N ALA A 531 15.58 33.35 -26.47
CA ALA A 531 16.87 32.88 -25.97
C ALA A 531 16.82 31.46 -25.36
N LEU A 532 15.63 30.90 -25.11
CA LEU A 532 15.48 29.63 -24.40
C LEU A 532 15.71 28.44 -25.36
N PRO A 533 16.73 27.59 -25.12
CA PRO A 533 17.02 26.48 -26.02
C PRO A 533 15.92 25.40 -25.98
N ARG A 534 15.84 24.59 -27.03
CA ARG A 534 15.02 23.38 -27.10
C ARG A 534 15.90 22.14 -27.02
N PRO A 535 15.86 21.40 -25.91
CA PRO A 535 16.63 20.17 -25.80
C PRO A 535 16.06 19.08 -26.73
N ARG A 536 16.95 18.40 -27.47
CA ARG A 536 16.63 17.25 -28.33
C ARG A 536 17.46 16.04 -27.92
N GLY A 537 16.88 14.85 -28.02
CA GLY A 537 17.58 13.62 -27.64
C GLY A 537 18.35 13.01 -28.80
N ALA A 538 19.61 12.68 -28.56
CA ALA A 538 20.35 11.71 -29.35
C ALA A 538 20.51 10.42 -28.54
N VAL A 539 20.18 9.30 -29.16
CA VAL A 539 20.31 7.98 -28.54
C VAL A 539 21.61 7.34 -28.99
N GLU A 540 22.42 6.94 -28.02
CA GLU A 540 23.69 6.25 -28.18
C GLU A 540 23.58 4.82 -27.66
N ARG A 541 24.45 3.93 -28.13
CA ARG A 541 24.42 2.51 -27.77
C ARG A 541 25.83 2.00 -27.51
N GLU A 542 26.02 1.32 -26.40
CA GLU A 542 27.30 0.77 -25.96
C GLU A 542 27.05 -0.43 -25.05
N ASP A 543 27.71 -1.56 -25.29
CA ASP A 543 27.74 -2.74 -24.41
C ASP A 543 26.39 -3.19 -23.80
N GLY A 544 25.34 -3.28 -24.62
CA GLY A 544 24.00 -3.69 -24.15
C GLY A 544 23.24 -2.61 -23.38
N GLN A 545 23.72 -1.38 -23.42
CA GLN A 545 23.08 -0.20 -22.83
C GLN A 545 22.66 0.79 -23.92
N VAL A 546 21.69 1.64 -23.56
CA VAL A 546 21.22 2.76 -24.35
C VAL A 546 21.46 4.07 -23.58
N GLY A 547 22.18 5.00 -24.19
CA GLY A 547 22.50 6.30 -23.62
C GLY A 547 21.62 7.40 -24.22
N LEU A 548 21.07 8.28 -23.39
CA LEU A 548 20.38 9.48 -23.85
C LEU A 548 21.27 10.71 -23.66
N ARG A 549 21.70 11.35 -24.75
CA ARG A 549 22.40 12.64 -24.73
C ARG A 549 21.47 13.77 -25.16
N ALA A 550 21.55 14.90 -24.46
CA ALA A 550 20.86 16.11 -24.87
C ALA A 550 21.68 16.90 -25.90
N ILE A 551 21.02 17.37 -26.96
CA ILE A 551 21.52 18.31 -27.96
C ILE A 551 20.70 19.58 -27.81
N LEU A 552 21.37 20.71 -27.61
CA LEU A 552 20.75 22.02 -27.46
C LEU A 552 20.98 22.85 -28.73
N ASP A 553 20.01 23.69 -29.08
CA ASP A 553 20.10 24.67 -30.17
C ASP A 553 20.52 26.08 -29.70
N GLY A 554 20.86 26.21 -28.41
CA GLY A 554 21.32 27.46 -27.79
C GLY A 554 21.96 27.20 -26.43
N GLU A 555 22.44 28.26 -25.80
CA GLU A 555 23.01 28.19 -24.45
C GLU A 555 21.92 28.06 -23.39
N VAL A 556 22.15 27.25 -22.37
CA VAL A 556 21.23 27.13 -21.23
C VAL A 556 21.32 28.41 -20.40
N PRO A 557 20.21 29.07 -20.05
CA PRO A 557 20.22 30.25 -19.20
C PRO A 557 20.93 29.99 -17.86
N GLU A 558 21.51 31.04 -17.28
CA GLU A 558 22.20 30.94 -15.99
C GLU A 558 21.28 30.35 -14.90
N GLY A 559 21.79 29.35 -14.18
CA GLY A 559 21.05 28.64 -13.13
C GLY A 559 20.09 27.56 -13.62
N TRP A 560 19.82 27.47 -14.92
CA TRP A 560 19.02 26.38 -15.47
C TRP A 560 19.86 25.16 -15.78
N SER A 561 19.25 23.99 -15.78
CA SER A 561 19.90 22.72 -16.13
C SER A 561 19.06 21.89 -17.09
N VAL A 562 19.73 21.10 -17.92
CA VAL A 562 19.04 20.13 -18.78
C VAL A 562 18.77 18.87 -17.98
N VAL A 563 17.53 18.41 -18.02
CA VAL A 563 17.13 17.18 -17.34
C VAL A 563 16.44 16.22 -18.30
N CYS A 564 16.46 14.93 -17.97
CA CYS A 564 15.61 13.92 -18.60
C CYS A 564 14.77 13.18 -17.58
N ARG A 565 13.69 12.57 -18.06
CA ARG A 565 12.97 11.52 -17.34
C ARG A 565 12.52 10.44 -18.31
N PHE A 566 12.23 9.26 -17.76
CA PHE A 566 11.82 8.08 -18.51
C PHE A 566 10.49 7.55 -18.00
N ARG A 567 9.79 6.81 -18.86
CA ARG A 567 8.61 6.04 -18.48
C ARG A 567 8.65 4.66 -19.12
N THR A 568 7.92 3.71 -18.54
CA THR A 568 7.87 2.31 -18.97
C THR A 568 7.12 2.15 -20.30
N ASP A 569 5.98 2.81 -20.44
CA ASP A 569 5.16 2.84 -21.65
C ASP A 569 4.35 4.14 -21.79
N GLU A 570 3.47 4.21 -22.80
CA GLU A 570 2.65 5.39 -23.08
C GLU A 570 1.60 5.69 -22.01
N ALA A 571 1.12 4.66 -21.32
CA ALA A 571 0.07 4.74 -20.30
C ALA A 571 0.63 4.81 -18.87
N ALA A 572 1.96 4.82 -18.71
CA ALA A 572 2.62 4.94 -17.43
C ALA A 572 2.14 6.17 -16.65
N ASP A 573 1.75 5.95 -15.40
CA ASP A 573 1.36 7.01 -14.48
C ASP A 573 2.56 7.92 -14.16
N ALA A 574 2.31 9.18 -13.84
CA ALA A 574 3.36 10.12 -13.42
C ALA A 574 4.19 9.61 -12.22
N LEU A 575 3.61 8.76 -11.37
CA LEU A 575 4.30 8.11 -10.25
C LEU A 575 5.32 7.04 -10.70
N GLU A 576 5.21 6.54 -11.93
CA GLU A 576 6.11 5.54 -12.50
C GLU A 576 7.26 6.18 -13.29
N TYR A 577 7.32 7.51 -13.34
CA TYR A 577 8.38 8.21 -14.05
C TYR A 577 9.70 8.10 -13.28
N GLU A 578 10.76 7.77 -14.00
CA GLU A 578 12.11 7.79 -13.46
C GLU A 578 12.78 9.11 -13.80
N GLY A 579 13.11 9.92 -12.79
CA GLY A 579 13.77 11.22 -12.92
C GLY A 579 13.09 12.31 -12.07
N PRO A 580 13.40 13.59 -12.30
CA PRO A 580 14.35 14.10 -13.31
C PRO A 580 15.81 13.72 -13.00
N PHE A 581 16.58 13.42 -14.05
CA PHE A 581 18.03 13.25 -13.98
C PHE A 581 18.72 14.40 -14.73
N PRO A 582 19.73 15.06 -14.14
CA PRO A 582 20.55 16.02 -14.85
C PRO A 582 21.31 15.34 -15.99
N ILE A 583 21.38 15.98 -17.17
CA ILE A 583 22.16 15.53 -18.32
C ILE A 583 23.30 16.52 -18.59
N GLU A 584 24.50 16.12 -18.22
CA GLU A 584 25.77 16.68 -18.72
C GLU A 584 26.44 15.70 -19.70
N GLU A 585 26.32 14.41 -19.40
CA GLU A 585 26.80 13.28 -20.20
C GLU A 585 25.62 12.37 -20.59
N PRO A 586 25.80 11.43 -21.56
CA PRO A 586 24.75 10.49 -21.89
C PRO A 586 24.25 9.72 -20.65
N HIS A 587 22.94 9.76 -20.39
CA HIS A 587 22.34 8.99 -19.31
C HIS A 587 22.07 7.56 -19.79
N TRP A 588 22.84 6.60 -19.28
CA TRP A 588 22.83 5.21 -19.70
C TRP A 588 21.78 4.37 -18.96
N ARG A 589 21.10 3.49 -19.71
CA ARG A 589 20.16 2.49 -19.18
C ARG A 589 20.46 1.12 -19.79
N ASP A 590 20.26 0.08 -19.00
CA ASP A 590 20.36 -1.30 -19.50
C ASP A 590 19.22 -1.60 -20.47
N THR A 591 19.52 -2.18 -21.64
CA THR A 591 18.49 -2.54 -22.63
C THR A 591 17.52 -3.60 -22.12
N SER A 592 17.94 -4.43 -21.15
CA SER A 592 17.09 -5.43 -20.49
C SER A 592 16.01 -4.79 -19.61
N ALA A 593 16.19 -3.54 -19.19
CA ALA A 593 15.19 -2.78 -18.44
C ALA A 593 14.12 -2.13 -19.33
N LEU A 594 14.25 -2.19 -20.66
CA LEU A 594 13.31 -1.56 -21.59
C LEU A 594 12.14 -2.50 -21.93
N SER A 595 10.92 -2.02 -21.73
CA SER A 595 9.72 -2.75 -22.15
C SER A 595 9.67 -2.85 -23.68
N ALA A 596 9.66 -4.08 -24.20
CA ALA A 596 9.63 -4.38 -25.63
C ALA A 596 10.74 -3.70 -26.48
N GLY A 597 11.89 -3.40 -25.86
CA GLY A 597 13.00 -2.70 -26.54
C GLY A 597 12.65 -1.28 -26.97
N VAL A 598 11.70 -0.62 -26.29
CA VAL A 598 11.29 0.76 -26.55
C VAL A 598 11.78 1.65 -25.41
N LEU A 599 12.43 2.76 -25.77
CA LEU A 599 12.79 3.82 -24.85
C LEU A 599 11.79 4.97 -24.99
N TRP A 600 11.08 5.25 -23.90
CA TRP A 600 10.29 6.47 -23.75
C TRP A 600 11.06 7.45 -22.88
N TYR A 601 11.32 8.64 -23.41
CA TYR A 601 12.02 9.69 -22.67
C TYR A 601 11.40 11.06 -22.93
N GLN A 602 11.66 11.96 -22.00
CA GLN A 602 11.30 13.36 -22.10
C GLN A 602 12.49 14.19 -21.65
N LEU A 603 12.88 15.17 -22.46
CA LEU A 603 13.91 16.16 -22.11
C LEU A 603 13.25 17.44 -21.65
N GLY A 604 13.88 18.14 -20.72
CA GLY A 604 13.39 19.41 -20.24
C GLY A 604 14.50 20.34 -19.77
N LEU A 605 14.11 21.58 -19.52
CA LEU A 605 14.94 22.59 -18.87
C LEU A 605 14.37 22.84 -17.47
N MET A 606 15.15 22.56 -16.44
CA MET A 606 14.80 22.77 -15.04
C MET A 606 15.34 24.11 -14.58
N SER A 607 14.46 24.94 -14.03
CA SER A 607 14.77 26.22 -13.41
C SER A 607 15.50 26.05 -12.06
N PRO A 608 16.15 27.10 -11.52
CA PRO A 608 16.76 27.08 -10.19
C PRO A 608 15.79 26.70 -9.06
N ASP A 609 14.52 27.06 -9.22
CA ASP A 609 13.46 26.82 -8.24
C ASP A 609 12.79 25.43 -8.43
N GLY A 610 13.29 24.62 -9.37
CA GLY A 610 12.89 23.21 -9.58
C GLY A 610 11.74 22.98 -10.56
N LEU A 611 11.09 24.05 -11.04
CA LEU A 611 10.07 23.96 -12.07
C LEU A 611 10.71 23.56 -13.42
N THR A 612 10.17 22.55 -14.10
CA THR A 612 10.76 22.01 -15.34
C THR A 612 9.87 22.24 -16.55
N LEU A 613 10.44 22.83 -17.60
CA LEU A 613 9.82 22.92 -18.93
C LEU A 613 10.23 21.73 -19.78
N TYR A 614 9.36 20.72 -19.85
CA TYR A 614 9.58 19.54 -20.68
C TYR A 614 9.13 19.73 -22.15
N GLU A 615 9.89 19.12 -23.06
CA GLU A 615 9.50 18.87 -24.45
C GLU A 615 8.48 17.71 -24.54
N PRO A 616 7.78 17.49 -25.66
CA PRO A 616 6.92 16.31 -25.81
C PRO A 616 7.63 14.98 -25.55
N TRP A 617 6.86 13.98 -25.12
CA TRP A 617 7.36 12.61 -24.97
C TRP A 617 7.89 12.08 -26.31
N THR A 618 9.06 11.46 -26.25
CA THR A 618 9.68 10.85 -27.43
C THR A 618 9.78 9.34 -27.24
N ARG A 619 9.32 8.60 -28.25
CA ARG A 619 9.39 7.15 -28.33
C ARG A 619 10.44 6.73 -29.35
N ILE A 620 11.41 5.93 -28.93
CA ILE A 620 12.44 5.37 -29.82
C ILE A 620 12.51 3.85 -29.66
N ARG A 621 12.57 3.13 -30.77
CA ARG A 621 12.83 1.70 -30.77
C ARG A 621 14.35 1.46 -30.73
N VAL A 622 14.78 0.68 -29.76
CA VAL A 622 16.17 0.31 -29.52
C VAL A 622 16.38 -1.11 -30.05
N GLU A 623 16.25 -1.28 -31.37
CA GLU A 623 16.64 -2.52 -32.10
C GLU A 623 18.02 -2.40 -32.69
#